data_AF-A0AAV5U423-F1
#
_entry.id   AF-A0AAV5U423-F1
#
_cell.length_a   1.000
_cell.length_b   1.000
_cell.length_c   1.000
_cell.angle_alpha   90.00
_cell.angle_beta   90.00
_cell.angle_gamma   90.00
#
_symmetry.space_group_name_H-M   'P 1'
#
loop_
_entity.id
_entity.type
_entity.pdbx_description
1 polymer ?
#
loop_
_entity_poly.entity_id
_entity_poly.type
_entity_poly.pdbx_seq_one_letter_code
_entity_poly.pdbx_strand_id
1 'polypeptide(L)'
;MGVIIPLAVVTGFWLVVGILGPLLVRKGPNKGIIQTMIVMTAVCCWAFWILVYLHQLNPLIGPQIPVKTIRWLGEKYIRTCYRSVIVVLLSGISLHSPFSLV
;
A
#
# COMPACT_ATOMS: atom_id res chain seq x y z
N MET A 1 1.97 14.92 1.93
CA MET A 1 1.89 13.86 2.97
C MET A 1 1.74 12.45 2.39
N GLY A 2 0.98 12.23 1.32
CA GLY A 2 0.70 10.88 0.79
C GLY A 2 1.91 10.09 0.26
N VAL A 3 3.00 10.73 -0.17
CA VAL A 3 4.21 10.05 -0.69
C VAL A 3 5.14 9.56 0.43
N ILE A 4 5.19 10.31 1.54
CA ILE A 4 6.12 10.02 2.64
C ILE A 4 5.70 8.76 3.41
N ILE A 5 4.38 8.57 3.58
CA ILE A 5 3.81 7.42 4.29
C ILE A 5 4.23 6.08 3.65
N PRO A 6 3.98 5.80 2.36
CA PRO A 6 4.37 4.53 1.74
C PRO A 6 5.88 4.36 1.69
N LEU A 7 6.65 5.44 1.44
CA LEU A 7 8.10 5.38 1.47
C LEU A 7 8.60 4.92 2.84
N ALA A 8 8.21 5.60 3.91
CA ALA A 8 8.67 5.29 5.27
C ALA A 8 8.27 3.88 5.73
N VAL A 9 7.03 3.46 5.46
CA VAL A 9 6.53 2.15 5.87
C VAL A 9 7.26 1.02 5.15
N VAL A 10 7.40 1.10 3.82
CA VAL A 10 8.01 0.01 3.04
C VAL A 10 9.52 -0.04 3.22
N THR A 11 10.20 1.12 3.33
CA THR A 11 11.63 1.15 3.67
C THR A 11 11.88 0.59 5.06
N GLY A 12 11.05 0.96 6.04
CA GLY A 12 11.16 0.47 7.40
C GLY A 12 10.94 -1.04 7.49
N PHE A 13 9.92 -1.55 6.81
CA PHE A 13 9.62 -2.98 6.76
C PHE A 13 10.80 -3.80 6.23
N TRP A 14 11.34 -3.46 5.06
CA TRP A 14 12.45 -4.22 4.48
C TRP A 14 13.76 -4.07 5.23
N LEU A 15 14.00 -2.90 5.84
CA LEU A 15 15.16 -2.68 6.72
C LEU A 15 15.08 -3.59 7.96
N VAL A 16 13.90 -3.66 8.60
CA VAL A 16 13.69 -4.57 9.73
C VAL A 16 13.86 -6.03 9.29
N VAL A 17 13.30 -6.43 8.15
CA VAL A 17 13.48 -7.81 7.63
C VAL A 17 14.95 -8.12 7.34
N GLY A 18 15.70 -7.19 6.74
CA GLY A 18 17.11 -7.37 6.40
C GLY A 18 18.04 -7.44 7.62
N ILE A 19 17.68 -6.79 8.73
CA ILE A 19 18.47 -6.80 9.97
C ILE A 19 18.02 -7.93 10.91
N LEU A 20 16.72 -8.05 11.16
CA LEU A 20 16.17 -9.01 12.12
C LEU A 20 16.18 -10.44 11.54
N GLY A 21 15.95 -10.59 10.24
CA GLY A 21 15.93 -11.90 9.57
C GLY A 21 17.21 -12.71 9.78
N PRO A 22 18.40 -12.16 9.50
CA PRO A 22 19.68 -12.85 9.73
C PRO A 22 19.96 -13.18 11.20
N LEU A 23 19.45 -12.39 12.16
CA LEU A 23 19.66 -12.60 13.59
C LEU A 23 18.81 -13.76 14.15
N LEU A 24 17.66 -14.03 13.55
CA LEU A 24 16.74 -15.09 13.97
C LEU A 24 17.09 -16.48 13.40
N VAL A 25 18.11 -16.59 12.54
CA VAL A 25 18.50 -17.87 11.92
C VAL A 25 19.15 -18.81 12.95
N ARG A 26 18.56 -20.00 13.11
CA ARG A 26 19.10 -21.07 13.98
C ARG A 26 20.50 -21.51 13.52
N LYS A 27 21.37 -21.81 14.49
CA LYS A 27 22.73 -22.30 14.24
C LYS A 27 22.66 -23.67 13.57
N GLY A 28 23.19 -23.76 12.36
CA GLY A 28 23.28 -24.98 11.56
C GLY A 28 24.38 -24.85 10.49
N PRO A 29 24.75 -25.96 9.82
CA PRO A 29 25.86 -25.98 8.85
C PRO A 29 25.65 -25.01 7.68
N ASN A 30 24.39 -24.75 7.29
CA ASN A 30 24.03 -23.87 6.17
C ASN A 30 23.63 -22.45 6.61
N LYS A 31 23.94 -22.03 7.84
CA LYS A 31 23.51 -20.73 8.39
C LYS A 31 23.94 -19.55 7.52
N GLY A 32 25.17 -19.56 7.01
CA GLY A 32 25.70 -18.47 6.19
C GLY A 32 24.90 -18.26 4.90
N ILE A 33 24.57 -19.36 4.20
CA ILE A 33 23.79 -19.33 2.96
C ILE A 33 22.38 -18.79 3.23
N ILE A 34 21.74 -19.22 4.32
CA ILE A 34 20.40 -18.75 4.67
C ILE A 34 20.43 -17.25 5.00
N GLN A 35 21.45 -16.79 5.72
CA GLN A 35 21.61 -15.36 6.05
C GLN A 35 21.81 -14.51 4.79
N THR A 36 22.64 -14.95 3.85
CA THR A 36 22.88 -14.20 2.60
C THR A 36 21.66 -14.20 1.69
N MET A 37 20.91 -15.31 1.61
CA MET A 37 19.65 -15.37 0.86
C MET A 37 18.63 -14.35 1.41
N ILE A 38 18.45 -14.28 2.74
CA ILE A 38 17.52 -13.33 3.37
C ILE A 38 17.91 -11.88 3.07
N VAL A 39 19.20 -11.54 3.21
CA VAL A 39 19.69 -10.17 2.95
C VAL A 39 19.55 -9.81 1.47
N MET A 40 19.95 -10.69 0.56
CA MET A 40 19.85 -10.45 -0.89
C MET A 40 18.40 -10.28 -1.34
N THR A 41 17.48 -11.11 -0.82
CA THR A 41 16.05 -10.96 -1.10
C THR A 41 15.52 -9.62 -0.57
N ALA A 42 15.86 -9.25 0.68
CA ALA A 42 15.40 -7.98 1.26
C ALA A 42 15.86 -6.76 0.43
N VAL A 43 17.12 -6.75 0.01
CA VAL A 43 17.68 -5.69 -0.85
C VAL A 43 17.00 -5.66 -2.22
N CYS A 44 16.86 -6.83 -2.87
CA CYS A 44 16.29 -6.93 -4.22
C CYS A 44 14.80 -6.52 -4.23
N CYS A 45 14.02 -7.00 -3.26
CA CYS A 45 12.61 -6.63 -3.14
C CYS A 45 12.40 -5.16 -2.80
N TRP A 46 13.25 -4.58 -1.94
CA TRP A 46 13.22 -3.15 -1.66
C TRP A 46 13.60 -2.30 -2.89
N ALA A 47 14.66 -2.69 -3.61
CA ALA A 47 15.12 -2.01 -4.81
C ALA A 47 14.07 -2.08 -5.94
N PHE A 48 13.48 -3.26 -6.18
CA PHE A 48 12.40 -3.40 -7.15
C PHE A 48 11.22 -2.51 -6.79
N TRP A 49 10.80 -2.51 -5.53
CA TRP A 49 9.68 -1.70 -5.06
C TRP A 49 9.92 -0.19 -5.24
N ILE A 50 11.08 0.32 -4.82
CA ILE A 50 11.35 1.76 -4.91
C ILE A 50 11.40 2.23 -6.37
N LEU A 51 11.97 1.41 -7.28
CA LEU A 51 12.06 1.75 -8.70
C LEU A 51 10.68 1.86 -9.35
N VAL A 52 9.77 0.91 -9.10
CA VAL A 52 8.41 0.96 -9.66
C VAL A 52 7.60 2.09 -9.04
N TYR A 53 7.81 2.40 -7.77
CA TYR A 53 7.15 3.51 -7.09
C TYR A 53 7.59 4.86 -7.67
N LEU A 54 8.90 5.07 -7.86
CA LEU A 54 9.45 6.30 -8.43
C LEU A 54 8.98 6.54 -9.87
N HIS A 55 8.83 5.48 -10.68
CA HIS A 55 8.31 5.60 -12.05
C HIS A 55 6.89 6.16 -12.12
N GLN A 56 6.11 6.07 -11.05
CA GLN A 56 4.73 6.52 -11.01
C GLN A 56 4.55 7.93 -10.40
N LEU A 57 5.61 8.54 -9.84
CA LEU A 57 5.49 9.84 -9.16
C LEU A 57 5.26 11.00 -10.14
N ASN A 58 5.86 10.94 -11.32
CA ASN A 58 5.67 11.92 -12.40
C ASN A 58 5.37 11.18 -13.71
N PRO A 59 4.14 10.66 -13.90
CA PRO A 59 3.80 9.91 -15.09
C PRO A 59 3.67 10.85 -16.30
N LEU A 60 4.45 10.60 -17.35
CA LEU A 60 4.34 11.34 -18.62
C LEU A 60 3.25 10.79 -19.54
N ILE A 61 2.79 9.56 -19.29
CA ILE A 61 1.83 8.84 -20.14
C ILE A 61 0.64 8.43 -19.27
N GLY A 62 -0.55 8.86 -19.69
CA GLY A 62 -1.82 8.44 -19.09
C GLY A 62 -2.41 7.19 -19.76
N PRO A 63 -3.26 6.43 -19.05
CA PRO A 63 -3.93 5.27 -19.59
C PRO A 63 -4.87 5.64 -20.75
N GLN A 64 -4.76 4.93 -21.87
CA GLN A 64 -5.65 5.09 -23.04
C GLN A 64 -6.79 4.07 -22.95
N ILE A 65 -7.98 4.52 -22.55
CA ILE A 65 -9.15 3.66 -22.34
C ILE A 65 -10.37 4.15 -23.13
N PRO A 66 -11.19 3.24 -23.70
CA PRO A 66 -12.34 3.64 -24.49
C PRO A 66 -13.44 4.26 -23.62
N VAL A 67 -14.19 5.20 -24.20
CA VAL A 67 -15.19 6.03 -23.50
C VAL A 67 -16.22 5.21 -22.71
N LYS A 68 -16.64 4.05 -23.24
CA LYS A 68 -17.55 3.12 -22.56
C LYS A 68 -17.00 2.66 -21.19
N THR A 69 -15.70 2.39 -21.12
CA THR A 69 -15.03 1.91 -19.90
C THR A 69 -14.84 3.04 -18.90
N ILE A 70 -14.53 4.25 -19.37
CA ILE A 70 -14.43 5.45 -18.52
C ILE A 70 -15.78 5.71 -17.84
N ARG A 71 -16.87 5.68 -18.61
CA ARG A 71 -18.23 5.89 -18.08
C ARG A 71 -18.59 4.83 -17.05
N TRP A 72 -18.34 3.56 -17.36
CA TRP A 72 -18.60 2.45 -16.44
C TRP A 72 -17.77 2.57 -15.15
N LEU A 73 -16.49 2.92 -15.25
CA LEU A 73 -15.60 3.10 -14.10
C LEU A 73 -16.09 4.24 -13.21
N GLY A 74 -16.48 5.38 -13.80
CA GLY A 74 -17.05 6.52 -13.10
C GLY A 74 -18.31 6.13 -12.32
N GLU A 75 -19.26 5.46 -12.98
CA GLU A 75 -20.49 4.98 -12.33
C GLU A 75 -20.19 4.00 -11.19
N LYS A 76 -19.20 3.11 -11.35
CA LYS A 76 -18.84 2.13 -10.33
C LYS A 76 -18.09 2.75 -9.14
N TYR A 77 -17.14 3.65 -9.40
CA TYR A 77 -16.38 4.35 -8.36
C TYR A 77 -17.28 5.31 -7.58
N ILE A 78 -18.12 6.11 -8.24
CA ILE A 78 -19.05 7.03 -7.58
C ILE A 78 -20.06 6.26 -6.72
N ARG A 79 -20.60 5.14 -7.22
CA ARG A 79 -21.51 4.29 -6.43
C ARG A 79 -20.81 3.65 -5.22
N THR A 80 -19.57 3.20 -5.38
CA THR A 80 -18.78 2.64 -4.26
C THR A 80 -18.45 3.71 -3.24
N CYS A 81 -18.02 4.89 -3.69
CA CYS A 81 -17.71 6.02 -2.81
C CYS A 81 -18.97 6.51 -2.08
N TYR A 82 -20.11 6.66 -2.77
CA TYR A 82 -21.39 7.04 -2.15
C TYR A 82 -21.86 6.00 -1.11
N ARG A 83 -21.71 4.70 -1.41
CA ARG A 83 -22.01 3.63 -0.45
C ARG A 83 -21.06 3.66 0.75
N SER A 84 -19.76 3.85 0.53
CA SER A 84 -18.78 3.95 1.61
C SER A 84 -19.00 5.20 2.47
N VAL A 85 -19.35 6.33 1.87
CA VAL A 85 -19.68 7.58 2.58
C VAL A 85 -20.97 7.44 3.38
N ILE A 86 -22.03 6.83 2.81
CA ILE A 86 -23.25 6.51 3.56
C ILE A 86 -22.95 5.54 4.71
N VAL A 87 -22.15 4.49 4.50
CA VAL A 87 -21.79 3.57 5.58
C VAL A 87 -20.95 4.28 6.65
N VAL A 88 -19.99 5.12 6.28
CA VAL A 88 -19.18 5.90 7.24
C VAL A 88 -20.02 6.96 7.97
N LEU A 89 -20.95 7.63 7.29
CA LEU A 89 -21.93 8.54 7.91
C LEU A 89 -22.85 7.78 8.86
N LEU A 90 -23.44 6.65 8.44
CA LEU A 90 -24.29 5.80 9.29
C LEU A 90 -23.50 5.18 10.47
N SER A 91 -22.22 4.85 10.28
CA SER A 91 -21.33 4.36 11.34
C SER A 91 -20.89 5.48 12.31
N GLY A 92 -20.79 6.71 11.80
CA GLY A 92 -20.50 7.91 12.59
C GLY A 92 -21.71 8.48 13.34
N ILE A 93 -22.94 8.13 12.93
CA ILE A 93 -24.18 8.53 13.59
C ILE A 93 -24.43 7.75 14.90
N SER A 94 -23.79 6.59 15.12
CA SER A 94 -23.90 5.85 16.40
C SER A 94 -23.16 6.49 17.59
N LEU A 95 -22.45 7.62 17.42
CA LEU A 95 -21.76 8.31 18.51
C LEU A 95 -22.24 9.74 18.79
N HIS A 96 -23.28 10.23 18.12
CA HIS A 96 -23.91 11.51 18.49
C HIS A 96 -25.33 11.68 17.90
N SER A 97 -26.34 11.05 18.51
CA SER A 97 -27.69 11.65 18.53
C SER A 97 -27.75 12.66 19.69
N PRO A 98 -28.57 13.73 19.69
CA PRO A 98 -29.72 14.05 18.85
C PRO A 98 -29.81 15.52 18.34
N PHE A 99 -30.38 15.81 17.17
CA PHE A 99 -31.25 17.00 16.97
C PHE A 99 -32.04 16.94 15.65
N SER A 100 -33.32 17.29 15.76
CA SER A 100 -34.49 17.18 14.87
C SER A 100 -34.36 17.87 13.50
N LEU A 101 -34.96 17.37 12.40
CA LEU A 101 -36.39 17.52 12.03
C LEU A 101 -36.92 18.95 12.17
N VAL A 102 -36.74 19.77 11.11
CA VAL A 102 -37.70 20.73 10.51
C VAL A 102 -37.33 20.85 9.03
#